data_AF-A0A960SCR1-F1
#
_entry.id   AF-A0A960SCR1-F1
#
_cell.length_a   1.000
_cell.length_b   1.000
_cell.length_c   1.000
_cell.angle_alpha   90.00
_cell.angle_beta   90.00
_cell.angle_gamma   90.00
#
_symmetry.space_group_name_H-M   'P 1'
#
loop_
_entity.id
_entity.type
_entity.pdbx_description
1 polymer ?
#
loop_
_entity_poly.entity_id
_entity_poly.type
_entity_poly.pdbx_seq_one_letter_code
_entity_poly.pdbx_strand_id
1 'polypeptide(L)'
;MSNFQMFFAPSTIIIDAISLKTSIIRKSYFSVGYGKDNTCNLGDRVSSIRLLTFKKTAGGFEVFPEDPNENFRINEKLSIGDFLEIGAVYALEITGVFLLVYITNKPKQWLEGINLSQWRVFEPLTGSVHGPLTRAELPDWVSKSGKDPSKLKFVPKGMNTGFRVDHILGIESSTASKLEEKKPPSSSIDNHQEPQGRELDSDQQRCTHCWSPVFDDELLSIASHESLRGDPVLGGEEMLRFKPKKFDPRRIPLDEAGSPCPEYACPNCRLKVIRGLGQLPQAFISVFGSPGAGKSYFLSVLTDQLPRKALENWNVLWEDPDPTLNAPLNDMRHRLFSAQFATDAYLAKTSLDGHLYHKTVIHGRQTLLPSPFTYILEGQGKSQSITFYDNAGEQYQPGMDGIANPVTHHLAHAHLWCFLFDPSKDKTFREMLKRSGDPQLRRSFPKEDQELLLSELKSRVRTLHGLSPIGKLNTPMAFIIGKMDMLKEWDPVSRLKDPWIGNCLKAEIVEENSQMLREGLWKIAPTIVSRAEAVSEKVVYFASTTFGHSPRVLKDGRLSPLPSFIKPIGVEVPIMWWLSCWSDVFRSFNRLEKHAD
;
A
#
# COMPACT_ATOMS: atom_id res chain seq x y z
N MET A 1 51.63 15.48 1.77
CA MET A 1 50.90 15.17 0.53
C MET A 1 50.04 13.93 0.79
N SER A 2 48.80 14.14 1.23
CA SER A 2 47.76 13.10 1.26
C SER A 2 46.57 13.63 0.49
N ASN A 3 46.14 12.85 -0.50
CA ASN A 3 45.23 13.24 -1.57
C ASN A 3 43.86 13.66 -1.03
N PHE A 4 43.51 14.95 -1.19
CA PHE A 4 42.13 15.40 -1.22
C PHE A 4 41.49 14.83 -2.50
N GLN A 5 40.82 13.68 -2.37
CA GLN A 5 39.99 13.15 -3.44
C GLN A 5 38.75 14.05 -3.54
N MET A 6 38.75 14.98 -4.50
CA MET A 6 37.54 15.73 -4.88
C MET A 6 36.44 14.71 -5.23
N PHE A 7 35.43 14.59 -4.37
CA PHE A 7 34.21 13.85 -4.68
C PHE A 7 33.44 14.61 -5.77
N PHE A 8 33.70 14.28 -7.03
CA PHE A 8 32.86 14.74 -8.13
C PHE A 8 31.47 14.11 -8.00
N ALA A 9 30.42 14.93 -8.13
CA ALA A 9 29.06 14.43 -8.22
C ALA A 9 28.92 13.43 -9.40
N PRO A 10 28.10 12.37 -9.25
CA PRO A 10 27.86 11.39 -10.31
C PRO A 10 27.38 12.07 -11.59
N SER A 11 27.89 11.63 -12.73
CA SER A 11 27.47 12.06 -14.05
C SER A 11 26.43 11.08 -14.61
N THR A 12 25.42 11.60 -15.30
CA THR A 12 24.45 10.79 -16.04
C THR A 12 24.91 10.66 -17.48
N ILE A 13 25.12 9.43 -17.93
CA ILE A 13 25.35 9.10 -19.32
C ILE A 13 24.01 8.77 -19.96
N ILE A 14 23.73 9.39 -21.10
CA ILE A 14 22.56 9.10 -21.93
C ILE A 14 23.04 8.73 -23.32
N ILE A 15 22.65 7.55 -23.78
CA ILE A 15 22.94 7.05 -25.11
C ILE A 15 21.62 6.89 -25.85
N ASP A 16 21.47 7.59 -26.97
CA ASP A 16 20.39 7.32 -27.90
C ASP A 16 20.72 6.04 -28.68
N ALA A 17 19.92 5.00 -28.50
CA ALA A 17 20.12 3.70 -29.13
C ALA A 17 19.87 3.72 -30.65
N ILE A 18 19.22 4.78 -31.17
CA ILE A 18 18.98 4.97 -32.60
C ILE A 18 20.19 5.64 -33.26
N SER A 19 20.56 6.83 -32.78
CA SER A 19 21.64 7.62 -33.38
C SER A 19 23.04 7.26 -32.86
N LEU A 20 23.11 6.43 -31.80
CA LEU A 20 24.32 6.11 -31.03
C LEU A 20 25.00 7.34 -30.40
N LYS A 21 24.33 8.50 -30.40
CA LYS A 21 24.84 9.72 -29.79
C LYS A 21 24.88 9.57 -28.28
N THR A 22 26.05 9.86 -27.70
CA THR A 22 26.29 9.78 -26.25
C THR A 22 26.41 11.18 -25.66
N SER A 23 25.71 11.42 -24.55
CA SER A 23 25.77 12.66 -23.78
C SER A 23 26.19 12.36 -22.33
N ILE A 24 27.13 13.14 -21.79
CA ILE A 24 27.53 13.06 -20.38
C ILE A 24 27.07 14.33 -19.67
N ILE A 25 26.17 14.20 -18.70
CA ILE A 25 25.48 15.30 -18.05
C ILE A 25 25.89 15.36 -16.58
N ARG A 26 26.30 16.54 -16.12
CA ARG A 26 26.72 16.81 -14.73
C ARG A 26 25.79 17.76 -13.97
N LYS A 27 24.59 17.98 -14.51
CA LYS A 27 23.59 18.88 -13.92
C LYS A 27 22.70 18.11 -12.94
N SER A 28 22.28 18.78 -11.86
CA SER A 28 21.30 18.26 -10.91
C SER A 28 19.86 18.31 -11.45
N TYR A 29 19.62 19.06 -12.51
CA TYR A 29 18.35 19.12 -13.21
C TYR A 29 18.64 19.28 -14.69
N PHE A 30 18.04 18.44 -15.52
CA PHE A 30 18.23 18.51 -16.96
C PHE A 30 17.07 17.87 -17.72
N SER A 31 16.91 18.24 -18.97
CA SER A 31 15.90 17.68 -19.85
C SER A 31 16.51 16.97 -21.06
N VAL A 32 15.78 16.00 -21.59
CA VAL A 32 16.09 15.27 -22.82
C VAL A 32 14.97 15.52 -23.83
N GLY A 33 15.33 15.83 -25.08
CA GLY A 33 14.36 16.08 -26.14
C GLY A 33 15.00 16.61 -27.41
N TYR A 34 14.19 17.16 -28.31
CA TYR A 34 14.63 17.73 -29.58
C TYR A 34 14.76 19.25 -29.50
N GLY A 35 15.72 19.82 -30.23
CA GLY A 35 15.98 21.26 -30.26
C GLY A 35 16.94 21.74 -29.17
N LYS A 36 17.45 22.97 -29.35
CA LYS A 36 18.60 23.52 -28.61
C LYS A 36 18.31 23.83 -27.13
N ASP A 37 17.05 23.92 -26.73
CA ASP A 37 16.66 24.26 -25.35
C ASP A 37 16.77 23.06 -24.39
N ASN A 38 16.93 21.85 -24.92
CA ASN A 38 17.14 20.65 -24.12
C ASN A 38 18.61 20.46 -23.74
N THR A 39 18.85 20.06 -22.48
CA THR A 39 20.23 19.80 -22.02
C THR A 39 20.85 18.59 -22.74
N CYS A 40 20.06 17.56 -23.00
CA CYS A 40 20.41 16.47 -23.91
C CYS A 40 19.57 16.63 -25.19
N ASN A 41 20.20 17.17 -26.23
CA ASN A 41 19.55 17.34 -27.53
C ASN A 41 19.74 16.09 -28.39
N LEU A 42 18.63 15.41 -28.68
CA LEU A 42 18.56 14.19 -29.50
C LEU A 42 18.61 14.49 -31.01
N GLY A 43 18.40 15.74 -31.44
CA GLY A 43 18.44 16.15 -32.85
C GLY A 43 17.77 17.49 -33.10
N ASP A 44 18.04 18.09 -34.26
CA ASP A 44 17.49 19.41 -34.60
C ASP A 44 16.08 19.31 -35.18
N ARG A 45 15.13 20.04 -34.59
CA ARG A 45 13.75 20.24 -35.08
C ARG A 45 13.42 21.73 -35.06
N VAL A 46 12.44 22.14 -35.87
CA VAL A 46 11.99 23.54 -36.01
C VAL A 46 11.41 24.10 -34.70
N SER A 47 10.75 23.26 -33.90
CA SER A 47 10.31 23.58 -32.54
C SER A 47 11.04 22.69 -31.51
N SER A 48 11.41 23.26 -30.36
CA SER A 48 11.97 22.46 -29.27
C SER A 48 10.86 21.66 -28.58
N ILE A 49 11.08 20.36 -28.44
CA ILE A 49 10.17 19.43 -27.77
C ILE A 49 10.94 18.80 -26.63
N ARG A 50 10.45 18.96 -25.40
CA ARG A 50 10.97 18.26 -24.24
C ARG A 50 10.23 16.94 -24.07
N LEU A 51 10.96 15.83 -23.96
CA LEU A 51 10.37 14.50 -23.80
C LEU A 51 10.48 14.03 -22.36
N LEU A 52 11.66 14.19 -21.75
CA LEU A 52 11.93 13.73 -20.40
C LEU A 52 12.57 14.84 -19.56
N THR A 53 12.24 14.84 -18.28
CA THR A 53 12.86 15.69 -17.27
C THR A 53 13.51 14.83 -16.20
N PHE A 54 14.77 15.12 -15.88
CA PHE A 54 15.56 14.45 -14.86
C PHE A 54 15.86 15.40 -13.71
N LYS A 55 15.57 14.97 -12.48
CA LYS A 55 15.77 15.73 -11.26
C LYS A 55 16.58 14.91 -10.26
N LYS A 56 17.73 15.43 -9.84
CA LYS A 56 18.63 14.77 -8.90
C LYS A 56 18.01 14.70 -7.51
N THR A 57 18.09 13.53 -6.91
CA THR A 57 17.69 13.27 -5.51
C THR A 57 18.81 12.56 -4.77
N ALA A 58 18.58 12.19 -3.50
CA ALA A 58 19.56 11.45 -2.72
C ALA A 58 19.70 10.01 -3.29
N GLY A 59 20.83 9.71 -3.93
CA GLY A 59 21.15 8.38 -4.45
C GLY A 59 20.94 8.17 -5.96
N GLY A 60 20.47 9.18 -6.71
CA GLY A 60 20.14 9.00 -8.13
C GLY A 60 19.40 10.17 -8.78
N PHE A 61 18.52 9.86 -9.72
CA PHE A 61 17.66 10.83 -10.41
C PHE A 61 16.23 10.32 -10.51
N GLU A 62 15.25 11.17 -10.21
CA GLU A 62 13.88 10.97 -10.67
C GLU A 62 13.79 11.38 -12.15
N VAL A 63 13.14 10.56 -12.97
CA VAL A 63 12.87 10.83 -14.38
C VAL A 63 11.36 10.82 -14.64
N PHE A 64 10.86 11.78 -15.41
CA PHE A 64 9.43 11.87 -15.78
C PHE A 64 9.27 12.24 -17.25
N PRO A 65 8.25 11.73 -17.95
CA PRO A 65 7.83 12.26 -19.24
C PRO A 65 7.23 13.65 -19.08
N GLU A 66 7.42 14.52 -20.06
CA GLU A 66 6.85 15.87 -20.02
C GLU A 66 5.32 15.83 -20.23
N ASP A 67 4.82 14.94 -21.10
CA ASP A 67 3.41 14.60 -21.23
C ASP A 67 3.12 13.27 -20.52
N PRO A 68 2.29 13.26 -19.46
CA PRO A 68 1.99 12.05 -18.68
C PRO A 68 1.12 11.04 -19.44
N ASN A 69 0.54 11.40 -20.59
CA ASN A 69 -0.25 10.49 -21.41
C ASN A 69 0.59 9.75 -22.47
N GLU A 70 1.87 10.11 -22.61
CA GLU A 70 2.77 9.38 -23.51
C GLU A 70 3.11 8.00 -22.95
N ASN A 71 3.23 7.01 -23.85
CA ASN A 71 3.67 5.66 -23.51
C ASN A 71 5.17 5.68 -23.15
N PHE A 72 5.48 6.09 -21.93
CA PHE A 72 6.82 6.05 -21.36
C PHE A 72 7.06 4.69 -20.69
N ARG A 73 8.22 4.08 -20.94
CA ARG A 73 8.63 2.82 -20.34
C ARG A 73 10.04 2.89 -19.79
N ILE A 74 10.27 2.15 -18.70
CA ILE A 74 11.59 1.93 -18.11
C ILE A 74 11.78 0.43 -17.96
N ASN A 75 12.84 -0.11 -18.56
CA ASN A 75 13.12 -1.54 -18.63
C ASN A 75 11.89 -2.34 -19.09
N GLU A 76 11.23 -1.86 -20.15
CA GLU A 76 10.04 -2.44 -20.81
C GLU A 76 8.70 -2.26 -20.05
N LYS A 77 8.72 -1.78 -18.81
CA LYS A 77 7.51 -1.54 -18.02
C LYS A 77 6.96 -0.14 -18.28
N LEU A 78 5.66 -0.03 -18.59
CA LEU A 78 4.94 1.25 -18.63
C LEU A 78 5.12 2.01 -17.31
N SER A 79 5.49 3.28 -17.41
CA SER A 79 5.82 4.15 -16.30
C SER A 79 5.33 5.57 -16.59
N ILE A 80 4.92 6.30 -15.55
CA ILE A 80 4.64 7.74 -15.60
C ILE A 80 5.81 8.55 -15.02
N GLY A 81 6.93 7.89 -14.73
CA GLY A 81 8.09 8.42 -14.02
C GLY A 81 8.60 7.44 -12.97
N ASP A 82 9.91 7.45 -12.71
CA ASP A 82 10.54 6.52 -11.74
C ASP A 82 11.90 7.06 -11.26
N PHE A 83 12.48 6.38 -10.27
CA PHE A 83 13.81 6.68 -9.73
C PHE A 83 14.89 5.80 -10.37
N LEU A 84 15.94 6.44 -10.88
CA LEU A 84 17.12 5.81 -11.43
C LEU A 84 18.28 5.89 -10.44
N GLU A 85 18.71 4.75 -9.94
CA GLU A 85 19.79 4.62 -8.96
C GLU A 85 21.18 4.79 -9.59
N ILE A 86 22.13 5.28 -8.78
CA ILE A 86 23.55 5.30 -9.15
C ILE A 86 24.07 3.87 -9.26
N GLY A 87 24.73 3.54 -10.37
CA GLY A 87 25.36 2.24 -10.59
C GLY A 87 24.51 1.21 -11.34
N ALA A 88 23.27 1.54 -11.69
CA ALA A 88 22.40 0.71 -12.54
C ALA A 88 22.20 1.32 -13.94
N VAL A 89 22.08 0.47 -14.96
CA VAL A 89 21.81 0.89 -16.34
C VAL A 89 20.34 0.63 -16.68
N TYR A 90 19.68 1.65 -17.23
CA TYR A 90 18.25 1.63 -17.54
C TYR A 90 18.01 1.80 -19.02
N ALA A 91 17.04 1.05 -19.57
CA ALA A 91 16.52 1.22 -20.93
C ALA A 91 15.20 2.00 -20.87
N LEU A 92 15.19 3.23 -21.37
CA LEU A 92 14.04 4.12 -21.40
C LEU A 92 13.46 4.16 -22.81
N GLU A 93 12.14 4.06 -22.93
CA GLU A 93 11.41 4.18 -24.20
C GLU A 93 10.34 5.24 -24.06
N ILE A 94 10.32 6.24 -24.95
CA ILE A 94 9.27 7.26 -25.00
C ILE A 94 9.05 7.69 -26.44
N THR A 95 7.81 7.57 -26.95
CA THR A 95 7.43 8.13 -28.25
C THR A 95 8.36 7.67 -29.39
N GLY A 96 8.72 6.38 -29.37
CA GLY A 96 9.63 5.74 -30.35
C GLY A 96 11.12 6.09 -30.18
N VAL A 97 11.49 6.85 -29.15
CA VAL A 97 12.87 7.12 -28.73
C VAL A 97 13.33 6.06 -27.75
N PHE A 98 14.52 5.52 -27.95
CA PHE A 98 15.12 4.47 -27.12
C PHE A 98 16.43 4.98 -26.51
N LEU A 99 16.47 5.13 -25.18
CA LEU A 99 17.60 5.71 -24.46
C LEU A 99 18.18 4.73 -23.45
N LEU A 100 19.50 4.53 -23.47
CA LEU A 100 20.21 3.88 -22.35
C LEU A 100 20.72 4.96 -21.40
N VAL A 101 20.37 4.84 -20.12
CA VAL A 101 20.74 5.78 -19.07
C VAL A 101 21.59 5.08 -18.02
N TYR A 102 22.74 5.65 -17.70
CA TYR A 102 23.62 5.14 -16.64
C TYR A 102 24.16 6.27 -15.78
N ILE A 103 23.99 6.18 -14.46
CA ILE A 103 24.44 7.20 -13.52
C ILE A 103 25.69 6.68 -12.81
N THR A 104 26.83 7.36 -12.98
CA THR A 104 28.12 6.88 -12.47
C THR A 104 29.10 7.99 -12.11
N ASN A 105 29.99 7.69 -11.16
CA ASN A 105 31.11 8.55 -10.81
C ASN A 105 32.29 8.43 -11.81
N LYS A 106 32.29 7.41 -12.69
CA LYS A 106 33.40 7.13 -13.62
C LYS A 106 32.92 6.97 -15.07
N PRO A 107 32.34 8.01 -15.70
CA PRO A 107 31.66 7.87 -16.98
C PRO A 107 32.58 7.45 -18.15
N LYS A 108 33.83 7.94 -18.19
CA LYS A 108 34.79 7.59 -19.26
C LYS A 108 35.19 6.10 -19.20
N GLN A 109 35.51 5.60 -18.01
CA GLN A 109 35.92 4.21 -17.80
C GLN A 109 34.81 3.22 -18.19
N TRP A 110 33.54 3.58 -17.95
CA TRP A 110 32.43 2.71 -18.34
C TRP A 110 32.22 2.68 -19.86
N LEU A 111 32.33 3.84 -20.53
CA LEU A 111 32.21 3.92 -21.99
C LEU A 111 33.32 3.15 -22.73
N GLU A 112 34.53 3.09 -22.17
CA GLU A 112 35.63 2.27 -22.73
C GLU A 112 35.33 0.76 -22.70
N GLY A 113 34.45 0.30 -21.78
CA GLY A 113 34.06 -1.10 -21.64
C GLY A 113 32.90 -1.55 -22.54
N ILE A 114 32.31 -0.63 -23.32
CA ILE A 114 31.10 -0.91 -24.11
C ILE A 114 31.38 -0.61 -25.58
N ASN A 115 30.96 -1.51 -26.46
CA ASN A 115 31.03 -1.30 -27.90
C ASN A 115 29.65 -0.95 -28.46
N LEU A 116 29.39 0.35 -28.63
CA LEU A 116 28.11 0.87 -29.14
C LEU A 116 27.89 0.64 -30.65
N SER A 117 28.92 0.25 -31.41
CA SER A 117 28.77 -0.10 -32.83
C SER A 117 28.44 -1.58 -33.07
N GLN A 118 28.46 -2.41 -32.01
CA GLN A 118 28.15 -3.84 -32.09
C GLN A 118 26.99 -4.17 -31.16
N TRP A 119 25.83 -4.49 -31.73
CA TRP A 119 24.65 -4.90 -30.97
C TRP A 119 24.35 -6.38 -31.18
N ARG A 120 23.64 -7.00 -30.24
CA ARG A 120 23.31 -8.42 -30.25
C ARG A 120 21.87 -8.63 -29.84
N VAL A 121 21.24 -9.65 -30.38
CA VAL A 121 19.96 -10.16 -29.91
C VAL A 121 20.23 -11.13 -28.77
N PHE A 122 19.60 -10.91 -27.62
CA PHE A 122 19.65 -11.74 -26.44
C PHE A 122 18.27 -12.30 -26.14
N GLU A 123 18.17 -13.62 -25.95
CA GLU A 123 16.94 -14.30 -25.54
C GLU A 123 17.03 -14.66 -24.06
N PRO A 124 16.30 -13.98 -23.16
CA PRO A 124 16.48 -14.14 -21.72
C PRO A 124 16.19 -15.54 -21.19
N LEU A 125 15.21 -16.24 -21.77
CA LEU A 125 14.77 -17.56 -21.29
C LEU A 125 15.79 -18.67 -21.60
N THR A 126 16.44 -18.58 -22.77
CA THR A 126 17.41 -19.59 -23.23
C THR A 126 18.85 -19.19 -22.96
N GLY A 127 19.08 -17.92 -22.64
CA GLY A 127 20.43 -17.33 -22.55
C GLY A 127 21.12 -17.18 -23.91
N SER A 128 20.43 -17.44 -25.03
CA SER A 128 21.03 -17.41 -26.35
C SER A 128 21.38 -15.98 -26.78
N VAL A 129 22.53 -15.84 -27.43
CA VAL A 129 23.05 -14.56 -27.92
C VAL A 129 23.38 -14.69 -29.40
N HIS A 130 22.89 -13.76 -30.21
CA HIS A 130 23.11 -13.72 -31.65
C HIS A 130 23.61 -12.35 -32.09
N GLY A 131 24.59 -12.32 -32.99
CA GLY A 131 25.19 -11.09 -33.52
C GLY A 131 26.71 -11.17 -33.65
N PRO A 132 27.40 -10.05 -33.92
CA PRO A 132 26.85 -8.69 -33.95
C PRO A 132 25.87 -8.45 -35.11
N LEU A 133 24.85 -7.62 -34.86
CA LEU A 133 23.83 -7.19 -35.81
C LEU A 133 23.65 -5.68 -35.69
N THR A 134 23.45 -5.00 -36.81
CA THR A 134 23.00 -3.61 -36.83
C THR A 134 21.47 -3.54 -36.70
N ARG A 135 20.91 -2.39 -36.33
CA ARG A 135 19.46 -2.19 -36.32
C ARG A 135 18.83 -2.45 -37.69
N ALA A 136 19.52 -2.10 -38.78
CA ALA A 136 19.03 -2.29 -40.14
C ALA A 136 18.90 -3.79 -40.52
N GLU A 137 19.74 -4.65 -39.95
CA GLU A 137 19.72 -6.10 -40.18
C GLU A 137 18.75 -6.84 -39.24
N LEU A 138 18.27 -6.19 -38.17
CA LEU A 138 17.40 -6.78 -37.16
C LEU A 138 16.07 -7.32 -37.73
N PRO A 139 15.32 -6.60 -38.60
CA PRO A 139 14.07 -7.12 -39.18
C PRO A 139 14.30 -8.39 -40.01
N ASP A 140 15.33 -8.39 -40.87
CA ASP A 140 15.68 -9.52 -41.73
C ASP A 140 16.10 -10.74 -40.90
N TRP A 141 16.88 -10.52 -39.83
CA TRP A 141 17.29 -11.57 -38.93
C TRP A 141 16.10 -12.19 -38.19
N VAL A 142 15.19 -11.36 -37.66
CA VAL A 142 13.97 -11.82 -36.98
C VAL A 142 13.13 -12.69 -37.91
N SER A 143 12.89 -12.21 -39.13
CA SER A 143 12.14 -12.94 -40.16
C SER A 143 12.76 -14.31 -40.48
N LYS A 144 14.08 -14.39 -40.65
CA LYS A 144 14.80 -15.65 -40.93
C LYS A 144 14.90 -16.59 -39.73
N SER A 145 14.91 -16.05 -38.51
CA SER A 145 15.08 -16.83 -37.28
C SER A 145 13.82 -17.59 -36.86
N GLY A 146 12.63 -17.13 -37.28
CA GLY A 146 11.34 -17.65 -36.83
C GLY A 146 11.07 -17.45 -35.33
N LYS A 147 11.91 -16.69 -34.61
CA LYS A 147 11.76 -16.43 -33.18
C LYS A 147 10.75 -15.30 -32.93
N ASP A 148 10.01 -15.43 -31.83
CA ASP A 148 9.01 -14.45 -31.39
C ASP A 148 9.71 -13.13 -30.95
N PRO A 149 9.52 -12.01 -31.66
CA PRO A 149 10.21 -10.75 -31.37
C PRO A 149 9.87 -10.17 -29.99
N SER A 150 8.71 -10.54 -29.41
CA SER A 150 8.28 -10.12 -28.08
C SER A 150 9.11 -10.74 -26.95
N LYS A 151 9.85 -11.81 -27.25
CA LYS A 151 10.69 -12.57 -26.30
C LYS A 151 12.18 -12.24 -26.41
N LEU A 152 12.55 -11.32 -27.29
CA LEU A 152 13.94 -11.00 -27.63
C LEU A 152 14.31 -9.59 -27.18
N LYS A 153 15.56 -9.40 -26.75
CA LYS A 153 16.13 -8.09 -26.43
C LYS A 153 17.26 -7.74 -27.39
N PHE A 154 17.32 -6.49 -27.83
CA PHE A 154 18.44 -5.94 -28.58
C PHE A 154 19.33 -5.13 -27.63
N VAL A 155 20.56 -5.60 -27.39
CA VAL A 155 21.48 -5.07 -26.39
C VAL A 155 22.84 -4.75 -27.02
N PRO A 156 23.56 -3.69 -26.58
CA PRO A 156 24.91 -3.43 -27.06
C PRO A 156 25.91 -4.44 -26.47
N LYS A 157 27.01 -4.69 -27.18
CA LYS A 157 28.06 -5.62 -26.73
C LYS A 157 28.76 -5.06 -25.51
N GLY A 158 28.83 -5.88 -24.45
CA GLY A 158 29.32 -5.48 -23.13
C GLY A 158 28.21 -5.17 -22.12
N MET A 159 26.93 -5.25 -22.54
CA MET A 159 25.77 -4.99 -21.66
C MET A 159 24.76 -6.15 -21.68
N ASN A 160 23.92 -6.19 -20.65
CA ASN A 160 22.76 -7.09 -20.48
C ASN A 160 21.41 -6.35 -20.52
N THR A 161 21.42 -5.02 -20.45
CA THR A 161 20.24 -4.15 -20.58
C THR A 161 20.10 -3.63 -22.02
N GLY A 162 18.87 -3.62 -22.53
CA GLY A 162 18.50 -3.09 -23.84
C GLY A 162 16.99 -3.15 -24.04
N PHE A 163 16.54 -3.17 -25.29
CA PHE A 163 15.12 -2.96 -25.62
C PHE A 163 14.51 -4.19 -26.25
N ARG A 164 13.19 -4.39 -26.09
CA ARG A 164 12.49 -5.46 -26.79
C ARG A 164 12.51 -5.26 -28.31
N VAL A 165 12.67 -6.36 -29.03
CA VAL A 165 12.79 -6.33 -30.49
C VAL A 165 11.48 -5.93 -31.15
N ASP A 166 10.32 -6.40 -30.67
CA ASP A 166 9.01 -5.97 -31.21
C ASP A 166 8.76 -4.46 -31.08
N HIS A 167 9.16 -3.85 -29.96
CA HIS A 167 9.07 -2.40 -29.76
C HIS A 167 9.99 -1.63 -30.73
N ILE A 168 11.24 -2.10 -30.94
CA ILE A 168 12.18 -1.48 -31.88
C ILE A 168 11.67 -1.54 -33.33
N LEU A 169 10.98 -2.65 -33.67
CA LEU A 169 10.42 -2.90 -34.99
C LEU A 169 9.05 -2.23 -35.21
N GLY A 170 8.41 -1.69 -34.16
CA GLY A 170 7.07 -1.10 -34.24
C GLY A 170 5.98 -2.13 -34.55
N ILE A 171 6.18 -3.39 -34.15
CA ILE A 171 5.20 -4.47 -34.36
C ILE A 171 4.21 -4.42 -33.19
N GLU A 172 2.99 -3.95 -33.42
CA GLU A 172 1.92 -4.01 -32.43
C GLU A 172 1.52 -5.48 -32.20
N SER A 173 1.68 -5.99 -30.96
CA SER A 173 1.28 -7.34 -30.61
C SER A 173 -0.25 -7.48 -30.63
N SER A 174 -0.80 -8.03 -31.70
CA SER A 174 -2.20 -8.42 -31.81
C SER A 174 -2.47 -9.73 -31.06
N THR A 175 -2.58 -9.68 -29.73
CA THR A 175 -3.10 -10.79 -28.90
C THR A 175 -4.19 -10.35 -27.93
N ALA A 176 -4.89 -9.27 -28.25
CA ALA A 176 -6.14 -8.87 -27.61
C ALA A 176 -7.21 -8.64 -28.68
N SER A 177 -7.87 -9.72 -29.13
CA SER A 177 -9.19 -9.64 -29.80
C SER A 177 -9.67 -11.02 -30.23
N LYS A 178 -10.61 -11.57 -29.46
CA LYS A 178 -11.71 -12.44 -29.96
C LYS A 178 -12.74 -12.62 -28.85
N LEU A 179 -13.54 -11.58 -28.62
CA LEU A 179 -14.94 -11.67 -28.26
C LEU A 179 -15.64 -10.53 -29.02
N GLU A 180 -16.64 -10.90 -29.80
CA GLU A 180 -17.15 -10.19 -30.97
C GLU A 180 -17.90 -8.89 -30.60
N GLU A 181 -17.52 -7.79 -31.25
CA GLU A 181 -18.33 -6.58 -31.36
C GLU A 181 -19.48 -6.82 -32.36
N LYS A 182 -20.72 -6.79 -31.87
CA LYS A 182 -21.87 -6.45 -32.72
C LYS A 182 -22.07 -4.94 -32.69
N LYS A 183 -22.01 -4.33 -33.88
CA LYS A 183 -22.27 -2.89 -34.13
C LYS A 183 -23.68 -2.45 -33.68
N PRO A 184 -23.85 -1.16 -33.34
CA PRO A 184 -25.06 -0.65 -32.69
C PRO A 184 -26.15 -0.31 -33.71
N PRO A 185 -27.45 -0.42 -33.35
CA PRO A 185 -28.46 0.39 -33.96
C PRO A 185 -28.63 1.70 -33.19
N SER A 186 -29.00 2.71 -33.96
CA SER A 186 -29.22 4.10 -33.65
C SER A 186 -30.22 4.39 -32.53
N SER A 187 -29.90 5.42 -31.76
CA SER A 187 -30.80 6.43 -31.18
C SER A 187 -32.08 5.96 -30.48
N SER A 188 -31.99 5.87 -29.14
CA SER A 188 -32.97 6.48 -28.24
C SER A 188 -32.34 6.60 -26.85
N ILE A 189 -32.57 7.76 -26.25
CA ILE A 189 -32.22 8.10 -24.87
C ILE A 189 -32.87 7.05 -23.96
N ASP A 190 -32.08 6.24 -23.25
CA ASP A 190 -32.54 5.52 -22.06
C ASP A 190 -31.36 5.17 -21.14
N ASN A 191 -31.62 5.30 -19.84
CA ASN A 191 -30.67 5.28 -18.73
C ASN A 191 -29.72 4.07 -18.73
N HIS A 192 -28.44 4.29 -19.02
CA HIS A 192 -27.40 3.32 -18.67
C HIS A 192 -27.01 3.50 -17.21
N GLN A 193 -27.49 2.58 -16.36
CA GLN A 193 -26.89 2.31 -15.06
C GLN A 193 -25.44 1.87 -15.27
N GLU A 194 -24.50 2.58 -14.65
CA GLU A 194 -23.10 2.16 -14.52
C GLU A 194 -23.03 0.73 -13.94
N PRO A 195 -22.02 -0.07 -14.30
CA PRO A 195 -21.78 -1.34 -13.63
C PRO A 195 -21.52 -1.03 -12.15
N GLN A 196 -22.53 -1.30 -11.32
CA GLN A 196 -22.42 -1.22 -9.87
C GLN A 196 -21.20 -2.04 -9.47
N GLY A 197 -20.28 -1.42 -8.74
CA GLY A 197 -19.04 -2.06 -8.30
C GLY A 197 -19.39 -3.40 -7.69
N ARG A 198 -18.67 -4.46 -8.07
CA ARG A 198 -18.81 -5.80 -7.50
C ARG A 198 -19.03 -5.67 -6.00
N GLU A 199 -20.23 -5.99 -5.53
CA GLU A 199 -20.43 -6.31 -4.12
C GLU A 199 -19.39 -7.39 -3.80
N LEU A 200 -18.58 -7.17 -2.75
CA LEU A 200 -17.72 -8.21 -2.23
C LEU A 200 -18.65 -9.40 -1.92
N ASP A 201 -18.50 -10.49 -2.67
CA ASP A 201 -19.28 -11.72 -2.51
C ASP A 201 -19.21 -12.12 -1.04
N SER A 202 -20.28 -11.87 -0.28
CA SER A 202 -20.28 -11.88 1.19
C SER A 202 -20.03 -13.27 1.77
N ASP A 203 -20.14 -14.29 0.93
CA ASP A 203 -20.18 -15.69 1.34
C ASP A 203 -18.81 -16.38 1.16
N GLN A 204 -17.86 -15.74 0.46
CA GLN A 204 -16.55 -16.34 0.21
C GLN A 204 -15.50 -15.84 1.22
N GLN A 205 -15.11 -16.72 2.15
CA GLN A 205 -14.07 -16.44 3.13
C GLN A 205 -12.70 -16.23 2.47
N ARG A 206 -11.88 -15.36 3.08
CA ARG A 206 -10.59 -14.97 2.51
C ARG A 206 -9.46 -15.17 3.51
N CYS A 207 -8.27 -15.42 2.99
CA CYS A 207 -7.06 -15.41 3.79
C CYS A 207 -6.82 -13.99 4.34
N THR A 208 -6.61 -13.87 5.65
CA THR A 208 -6.28 -12.58 6.29
C THR A 208 -4.90 -12.04 5.88
N HIS A 209 -4.02 -12.85 5.30
CA HIS A 209 -2.72 -12.38 4.81
C HIS A 209 -2.72 -11.96 3.34
N CYS A 210 -3.26 -12.80 2.46
CA CYS A 210 -3.15 -12.61 1.01
C CYS A 210 -4.49 -12.37 0.29
N TRP A 211 -5.59 -12.32 1.04
CA TRP A 211 -6.97 -12.06 0.56
C TRP A 211 -7.49 -13.02 -0.52
N SER A 212 -6.72 -14.07 -0.82
CA SER A 212 -7.17 -15.15 -1.68
C SER A 212 -8.34 -15.87 -1.03
N PRO A 213 -9.34 -16.30 -1.82
CA PRO A 213 -10.39 -17.18 -1.32
C PRO A 213 -9.81 -18.39 -0.58
N VAL A 214 -10.45 -18.78 0.51
CA VAL A 214 -10.06 -19.95 1.31
C VAL A 214 -11.29 -20.79 1.56
N PHE A 215 -11.18 -22.08 1.25
CA PHE A 215 -12.12 -23.11 1.66
C PHE A 215 -11.48 -23.98 2.76
N ASP A 216 -12.27 -24.40 3.75
CA ASP A 216 -11.77 -25.12 4.93
C ASP A 216 -11.04 -26.43 4.56
N ASP A 217 -11.52 -27.14 3.54
CA ASP A 217 -10.94 -28.39 3.04
C ASP A 217 -9.64 -28.19 2.23
N GLU A 218 -9.33 -26.95 1.87
CA GLU A 218 -8.09 -26.58 1.18
C GLU A 218 -6.97 -26.13 2.12
N LEU A 219 -7.27 -25.89 3.41
CA LEU A 219 -6.28 -25.51 4.40
C LEU A 219 -5.21 -26.59 4.56
N LEU A 220 -3.96 -26.13 4.71
CA LEU A 220 -2.83 -27.00 5.02
C LEU A 220 -2.68 -27.08 6.53
N SER A 221 -2.33 -28.24 7.07
CA SER A 221 -1.87 -28.37 8.46
C SER A 221 -0.39 -28.05 8.56
N ILE A 222 0.02 -27.53 9.72
CA ILE A 222 1.43 -27.27 10.04
C ILE A 222 1.94 -28.42 10.92
N ALA A 223 3.01 -29.08 10.48
CA ALA A 223 3.62 -30.17 11.22
C ALA A 223 4.08 -29.73 12.62
N SER A 224 4.00 -30.63 13.59
CA SER A 224 4.40 -30.36 14.99
C SER A 224 5.69 -31.09 15.38
N HIS A 225 5.99 -32.23 14.76
CA HIS A 225 7.22 -32.97 15.06
C HIS A 225 8.46 -32.32 14.42
N GLU A 226 9.47 -31.98 15.22
CA GLU A 226 10.70 -31.27 14.82
C GLU A 226 11.44 -31.88 13.61
N SER A 227 11.36 -33.20 13.42
CA SER A 227 11.97 -33.87 12.25
C SER A 227 11.31 -33.52 10.91
N LEU A 228 10.15 -32.85 10.94
CA LEU A 228 9.39 -32.42 9.76
C LEU A 228 9.58 -30.93 9.46
N ARG A 229 10.72 -30.35 9.87
CA ARG A 229 11.18 -29.05 9.35
C ARG A 229 11.62 -29.16 7.89
N GLY A 230 11.58 -28.04 7.19
CA GLY A 230 11.99 -27.92 5.79
C GLY A 230 10.81 -27.74 4.85
N ASP A 231 9.98 -26.72 5.09
CA ASP A 231 8.93 -26.38 4.15
C ASP A 231 9.53 -25.98 2.79
N PRO A 232 9.10 -26.60 1.68
CA PRO A 232 9.69 -26.36 0.36
C PRO A 232 9.42 -24.96 -0.19
N VAL A 233 8.50 -24.20 0.40
CA VAL A 233 8.11 -22.85 -0.02
C VAL A 233 8.66 -21.78 0.93
N LEU A 234 8.52 -22.00 2.24
CA LEU A 234 8.95 -21.03 3.26
C LEU A 234 10.40 -21.20 3.71
N GLY A 235 11.00 -22.38 3.52
CA GLY A 235 12.43 -22.62 3.74
C GLY A 235 12.73 -23.69 4.81
N GLY A 236 14.04 -23.95 4.99
CA GLY A 236 14.59 -25.03 5.82
C GLY A 236 14.19 -24.99 7.29
N GLU A 237 14.02 -23.79 7.85
CA GLU A 237 13.71 -23.59 9.28
C GLU A 237 12.22 -23.72 9.60
N GLU A 238 11.36 -23.69 8.59
CA GLU A 238 9.91 -23.68 8.75
C GLU A 238 9.36 -25.10 8.81
N MET A 239 8.37 -25.33 9.68
CA MET A 239 7.68 -26.63 9.78
C MET A 239 6.97 -26.97 8.47
N LEU A 240 6.95 -28.22 8.06
CA LEU A 240 6.30 -28.63 6.82
C LEU A 240 4.79 -28.32 6.85
N ARG A 241 4.29 -27.62 5.83
CA ARG A 241 2.84 -27.49 5.58
C ARG A 241 2.38 -28.65 4.70
N PHE A 242 1.36 -29.39 5.14
CA PHE A 242 0.88 -30.60 4.45
C PHE A 242 -0.64 -30.68 4.41
N LYS A 243 -1.20 -31.42 3.43
CA LYS A 243 -2.62 -31.78 3.43
C LYS A 243 -2.84 -32.99 4.36
N PRO A 244 -3.69 -32.90 5.39
CA PRO A 244 -3.94 -34.00 6.31
C PRO A 244 -4.46 -35.26 5.61
N LYS A 245 -3.89 -36.42 5.96
CA LYS A 245 -4.38 -37.74 5.51
C LYS A 245 -4.87 -38.61 6.66
N LYS A 246 -4.41 -38.33 7.88
CA LYS A 246 -4.72 -39.06 9.10
C LYS A 246 -5.20 -38.07 10.15
N PHE A 247 -6.11 -38.52 10.99
CA PHE A 247 -6.69 -37.72 12.06
C PHE A 247 -6.76 -38.55 13.34
N ASP A 248 -6.63 -37.88 14.48
CA ASP A 248 -6.91 -38.48 15.79
C ASP A 248 -8.43 -38.67 16.01
N PRO A 249 -8.87 -39.34 17.08
CA PRO A 249 -10.30 -39.52 17.38
C PRO A 249 -11.09 -38.21 17.57
N ARG A 250 -10.42 -37.08 17.80
CA ARG A 250 -11.02 -35.73 17.92
C ARG A 250 -11.01 -34.98 16.58
N ARG A 251 -10.65 -35.64 15.48
CA ARG A 251 -10.51 -35.07 14.13
C ARG A 251 -9.41 -34.01 14.02
N ILE A 252 -8.39 -34.08 14.86
CA ILE A 252 -7.19 -33.25 14.72
C ILE A 252 -6.24 -33.93 13.74
N PRO A 253 -5.71 -33.23 12.73
CA PRO A 253 -4.72 -33.75 11.79
C PRO A 253 -3.51 -34.37 12.51
N LEU A 254 -3.01 -35.50 12.00
CA LEU A 254 -1.76 -36.12 12.43
C LEU A 254 -0.70 -35.95 11.34
N ASP A 255 0.51 -35.54 11.74
CA ASP A 255 1.67 -35.54 10.84
C ASP A 255 2.21 -36.97 10.58
N GLU A 256 3.21 -37.08 9.71
CA GLU A 256 3.79 -38.40 9.36
C GLU A 256 4.48 -39.09 10.55
N ALA A 257 4.90 -38.33 11.57
CA ALA A 257 5.44 -38.85 12.81
C ALA A 257 4.35 -39.22 13.84
N GLY A 258 3.07 -39.01 13.50
CA GLY A 258 1.93 -39.33 14.36
C GLY A 258 1.61 -38.27 15.42
N SER A 259 2.20 -37.07 15.32
CA SER A 259 1.94 -35.97 16.26
C SER A 259 0.69 -35.17 15.87
N PRO A 260 -0.13 -34.73 16.85
CA PRO A 260 -1.31 -33.91 16.58
C PRO A 260 -0.92 -32.50 16.13
N CYS A 261 -1.51 -32.05 15.03
CA CYS A 261 -1.21 -30.79 14.35
C CYS A 261 -2.47 -29.89 14.31
N PRO A 262 -2.70 -29.07 15.35
CA PRO A 262 -3.92 -28.24 15.46
C PRO A 262 -3.86 -26.94 14.65
N GLU A 263 -2.68 -26.57 14.13
CA GLU A 263 -2.47 -25.32 13.41
C GLU A 263 -2.66 -25.47 11.90
N TYR A 264 -3.15 -24.39 11.27
CA TYR A 264 -3.48 -24.35 9.85
C TYR A 264 -2.75 -23.21 9.13
N ALA A 265 -2.52 -23.40 7.84
CA ALA A 265 -1.88 -22.46 6.95
C ALA A 265 -2.67 -22.29 5.65
N CYS A 266 -2.59 -21.08 5.08
CA CYS A 266 -3.20 -20.80 3.78
C CYS A 266 -2.50 -21.60 2.66
N PRO A 267 -3.23 -22.23 1.73
CA PRO A 267 -2.62 -22.97 0.62
C PRO A 267 -1.88 -22.04 -0.36
N ASN A 268 -2.32 -20.79 -0.50
CA ASN A 268 -1.72 -19.82 -1.42
C ASN A 268 -0.45 -19.18 -0.85
N CYS A 269 -0.53 -18.56 0.33
CA CYS A 269 0.61 -17.83 0.91
C CYS A 269 1.39 -18.62 1.97
N ARG A 270 0.96 -19.84 2.34
CA ARG A 270 1.59 -20.73 3.34
C ARG A 270 1.71 -20.18 4.77
N LEU A 271 1.34 -18.93 5.00
CA LEU A 271 1.33 -18.33 6.33
C LEU A 271 0.25 -18.96 7.20
N LYS A 272 0.56 -19.05 8.50
CA LYS A 272 -0.36 -19.53 9.53
C LYS A 272 -1.61 -18.65 9.54
N VAL A 273 -2.78 -19.27 9.65
CA VAL A 273 -4.07 -18.58 9.74
C VAL A 273 -4.80 -18.99 11.01
N ILE A 274 -5.76 -18.18 11.46
CA ILE A 274 -6.60 -18.52 12.60
C ILE A 274 -7.40 -19.78 12.32
N ARG A 275 -7.70 -20.55 13.37
CA ARG A 275 -8.60 -21.69 13.29
C ARG A 275 -10.03 -21.20 13.00
N GLY A 276 -10.75 -21.94 12.16
CA GLY A 276 -12.14 -21.60 11.81
C GLY A 276 -12.26 -20.42 10.84
N LEU A 277 -11.16 -20.01 10.19
CA LEU A 277 -11.15 -18.93 9.21
C LEU A 277 -12.24 -19.09 8.13
N GLY A 278 -12.46 -20.30 7.61
CA GLY A 278 -13.47 -20.56 6.58
C GLY A 278 -14.90 -20.70 7.11
N GLN A 279 -15.15 -20.51 8.41
CA GLN A 279 -16.45 -20.77 9.06
C GLN A 279 -17.11 -19.50 9.60
N LEU A 280 -16.31 -18.46 9.87
CA LEU A 280 -16.79 -17.22 10.49
C LEU A 280 -16.96 -16.14 9.43
N PRO A 281 -18.09 -15.41 9.39
CA PRO A 281 -18.18 -14.18 8.60
C PRO A 281 -17.02 -13.23 8.94
N GLN A 282 -16.36 -12.70 7.91
CA GLN A 282 -15.15 -11.89 8.05
C GLN A 282 -15.39 -10.43 7.71
N ALA A 283 -14.74 -9.55 8.46
CA ALA A 283 -14.59 -8.14 8.13
C ALA A 283 -13.15 -7.68 8.20
N PHE A 284 -12.75 -6.92 7.19
CA PHE A 284 -11.41 -6.32 7.10
C PHE A 284 -11.50 -4.82 7.31
N ILE A 285 -10.71 -4.31 8.25
CA ILE A 285 -10.65 -2.88 8.61
C ILE A 285 -9.25 -2.38 8.33
N SER A 286 -9.14 -1.37 7.47
CA SER A 286 -7.84 -0.81 7.09
C SER A 286 -7.62 0.54 7.76
N VAL A 287 -6.58 0.64 8.61
CA VAL A 287 -6.17 1.90 9.23
C VAL A 287 -5.04 2.51 8.40
N PHE A 288 -5.29 3.71 7.85
CA PHE A 288 -4.36 4.38 6.96
C PHE A 288 -4.29 5.89 7.22
N GLY A 289 -3.24 6.52 6.75
CA GLY A 289 -2.89 7.90 7.11
C GLY A 289 -1.39 8.15 7.08
N SER A 290 -1.01 9.42 7.11
CA SER A 290 0.37 9.86 6.87
C SER A 290 1.39 9.28 7.88
N PRO A 291 2.68 9.13 7.51
CA PRO A 291 3.74 8.61 8.37
C PRO A 291 3.83 9.31 9.74
N GLY A 292 3.49 8.64 10.84
CA GLY A 292 3.47 9.27 12.17
C GLY A 292 2.21 10.08 12.51
N ALA A 293 1.12 9.88 11.76
CA ALA A 293 -0.22 10.35 12.16
C ALA A 293 -0.73 9.71 13.47
N GLY A 294 -0.12 8.58 13.88
CA GLY A 294 -0.44 7.89 15.13
C GLY A 294 -1.19 6.57 14.96
N LYS A 295 -1.25 5.98 13.76
CA LYS A 295 -2.00 4.74 13.46
C LYS A 295 -1.70 3.59 14.42
N SER A 296 -0.42 3.31 14.63
CA SER A 296 0.08 2.29 15.55
C SER A 296 -0.34 2.54 17.01
N TYR A 297 -0.31 3.81 17.47
CA TYR A 297 -0.84 4.16 18.79
C TYR A 297 -2.36 4.03 18.84
N PHE A 298 -3.06 4.49 17.80
CA PHE A 298 -4.51 4.39 17.67
C PHE A 298 -4.96 2.93 17.77
N LEU A 299 -4.35 2.02 17.01
CA LEU A 299 -4.70 0.60 17.02
C LEU A 299 -4.36 -0.08 18.37
N SER A 300 -3.24 0.27 18.99
CA SER A 300 -2.85 -0.26 20.31
C SER A 300 -3.85 0.13 21.41
N VAL A 301 -4.30 1.39 21.39
CA VAL A 301 -5.31 1.88 22.34
C VAL A 301 -6.70 1.35 22.01
N LEU A 302 -7.06 1.29 20.72
CA LEU A 302 -8.33 0.75 20.26
C LEU A 302 -8.52 -0.69 20.74
N THR A 303 -7.52 -1.55 20.56
CA THR A 303 -7.56 -2.97 20.98
C THR A 303 -7.41 -3.18 22.48
N ASP A 304 -7.05 -2.15 23.25
CA ASP A 304 -7.13 -2.14 24.72
C ASP A 304 -8.51 -1.70 25.24
N GLN A 305 -9.20 -0.81 24.51
CA GLN A 305 -10.50 -0.27 24.89
C GLN A 305 -11.66 -1.18 24.45
N LEU A 306 -11.60 -1.69 23.21
CA LEU A 306 -12.71 -2.43 22.58
C LEU A 306 -13.19 -3.65 23.38
N PRO A 307 -12.32 -4.53 23.93
CA PRO A 307 -12.82 -5.69 24.66
C PRO A 307 -13.69 -5.34 25.87
N ARG A 308 -13.27 -4.33 26.65
CA ARG A 308 -14.04 -3.85 27.81
C ARG A 308 -15.35 -3.21 27.36
N LYS A 309 -15.28 -2.29 26.38
CA LYS A 309 -16.46 -1.58 25.86
C LYS A 309 -17.47 -2.52 25.21
N ALA A 310 -17.02 -3.49 24.41
CA ALA A 310 -17.89 -4.48 23.78
C ALA A 310 -18.63 -5.33 24.81
N LEU A 311 -17.92 -5.77 25.87
CA LEU A 311 -18.52 -6.55 26.94
C LEU A 311 -19.48 -5.72 27.80
N GLU A 312 -19.04 -4.56 28.29
CA GLU A 312 -19.82 -3.68 29.18
C GLU A 312 -21.11 -3.19 28.50
N ASN A 313 -21.02 -2.79 27.24
CA ASN A 313 -22.11 -2.11 26.56
C ASN A 313 -23.02 -3.06 25.77
N TRP A 314 -22.50 -4.19 25.29
CA TRP A 314 -23.24 -5.11 24.42
C TRP A 314 -23.15 -6.57 24.84
N ASN A 315 -22.50 -6.92 25.95
CA ASN A 315 -22.27 -8.31 26.32
C ASN A 315 -21.69 -9.15 25.16
N VAL A 316 -20.81 -8.51 24.37
CA VAL A 316 -20.10 -9.14 23.25
C VAL A 316 -18.68 -9.43 23.74
N LEU A 317 -18.31 -10.69 23.66
CA LEU A 317 -16.95 -11.13 23.95
C LEU A 317 -16.04 -10.78 22.78
N TRP A 318 -14.87 -10.23 23.08
CA TRP A 318 -13.84 -9.89 22.12
C TRP A 318 -12.60 -10.73 22.40
N GLU A 319 -12.33 -11.72 21.55
CA GLU A 319 -11.28 -12.70 21.79
C GLU A 319 -10.13 -12.57 20.79
N ASP A 320 -8.92 -12.81 21.30
CA ASP A 320 -7.73 -13.04 20.49
C ASP A 320 -7.62 -14.55 20.22
N PRO A 321 -8.03 -15.05 19.03
CA PRO A 321 -8.06 -16.48 18.74
C PRO A 321 -6.67 -17.08 18.60
N ASP A 322 -5.65 -16.25 18.37
CA ASP A 322 -4.27 -16.67 18.25
C ASP A 322 -3.30 -15.53 18.66
N PRO A 323 -2.91 -15.49 19.94
CA PRO A 323 -2.01 -14.47 20.46
C PRO A 323 -0.64 -14.42 19.77
N THR A 324 -0.22 -15.49 19.08
CA THR A 324 1.04 -15.52 18.35
C THR A 324 0.98 -14.70 17.07
N LEU A 325 -0.16 -14.69 16.38
CA LEU A 325 -0.38 -13.87 15.18
C LEU A 325 -0.53 -12.39 15.55
N ASN A 326 -1.15 -12.10 16.70
CA ASN A 326 -1.33 -10.75 17.22
C ASN A 326 -0.14 -10.23 18.04
N ALA A 327 0.93 -11.02 18.21
CA ALA A 327 2.07 -10.68 19.05
C ALA A 327 2.66 -9.27 18.79
N PRO A 328 2.87 -8.82 17.53
CA PRO A 328 3.40 -7.47 17.29
C PRO A 328 2.52 -6.35 17.86
N LEU A 329 1.20 -6.48 17.77
CA LEU A 329 0.26 -5.49 18.31
C LEU A 329 0.14 -5.62 19.84
N ASN A 330 0.14 -6.85 20.36
CA ASN A 330 0.16 -7.11 21.80
C ASN A 330 1.41 -6.51 22.46
N ASP A 331 2.58 -6.61 21.82
CA ASP A 331 3.81 -5.98 22.28
C ASP A 331 3.73 -4.46 22.31
N MET A 332 3.14 -3.85 21.28
CA MET A 332 2.93 -2.40 21.24
C MET A 332 1.96 -1.94 22.33
N ARG A 333 0.86 -2.68 22.54
CA ARG A 333 -0.09 -2.43 23.63
C ARG A 333 0.59 -2.55 25.00
N HIS A 334 1.34 -3.62 25.25
CA HIS A 334 2.06 -3.81 26.52
C HIS A 334 3.09 -2.71 26.75
N ARG A 335 3.86 -2.31 25.73
CA ARG A 335 4.78 -1.16 25.85
C ARG A 335 4.06 0.11 26.27
N LEU A 336 2.88 0.37 25.70
CA LEU A 336 2.13 1.59 25.98
C LEU A 336 1.52 1.61 27.40
N PHE A 337 0.90 0.51 27.83
CA PHE A 337 0.12 0.46 29.08
C PHE A 337 0.88 -0.11 30.28
N SER A 338 2.01 -0.81 30.07
CA SER A 338 2.87 -1.31 31.15
C SER A 338 4.08 -0.41 31.42
N ALA A 339 4.31 0.61 30.59
CA ALA A 339 5.41 1.55 30.80
C ALA A 339 5.22 2.40 32.06
N GLN A 340 6.31 2.63 32.80
CA GLN A 340 6.33 3.58 33.92
C GLN A 340 6.77 4.98 33.47
N PHE A 341 7.68 5.05 32.49
CA PHE A 341 8.24 6.29 31.99
C PHE A 341 7.91 6.50 30.51
N ALA A 342 7.91 7.77 30.08
CA ALA A 342 7.64 8.15 28.69
C ALA A 342 8.65 7.53 27.71
N THR A 343 9.89 7.24 28.12
CA THR A 343 10.87 6.58 27.25
C THR A 343 10.45 5.17 26.84
N ASP A 344 9.74 4.48 27.73
CA ASP A 344 9.39 3.06 27.56
C ASP A 344 8.06 2.92 26.81
N ALA A 345 7.21 3.94 26.94
CA ALA A 345 5.93 4.09 26.24
C ALA A 345 6.07 4.43 24.75
N TYR A 346 7.28 4.78 24.31
CA TYR A 346 7.54 5.20 22.94
C TYR A 346 7.42 4.01 22.00
N LEU A 347 6.47 4.10 21.07
CA LEU A 347 6.38 3.21 19.92
C LEU A 347 7.27 3.74 18.80
N ALA A 348 8.22 2.92 18.36
CA ALA A 348 9.05 3.21 17.20
C ALA A 348 8.19 3.40 15.95
N LYS A 349 8.71 4.20 15.01
CA LYS A 349 8.03 4.39 13.73
C LYS A 349 7.89 3.05 13.01
N THR A 350 6.70 2.78 12.51
CA THR A 350 6.38 1.65 11.63
C THR A 350 7.38 1.64 10.47
N SER A 351 8.28 0.65 10.45
CA SER A 351 9.26 0.48 9.37
C SER A 351 8.67 -0.35 8.23
N LEU A 352 9.33 -0.38 7.06
CA LEU A 352 8.90 -1.16 5.90
C LEU A 352 9.36 -2.63 5.94
N ASP A 353 10.32 -2.95 6.82
CA ASP A 353 10.95 -4.28 6.97
C ASP A 353 10.82 -4.84 8.40
N GLY A 354 9.82 -4.37 9.16
CA GLY A 354 9.63 -4.73 10.57
C GLY A 354 8.80 -5.99 10.80
N HIS A 355 8.58 -6.33 12.07
CA HIS A 355 7.74 -7.46 12.54
C HIS A 355 6.26 -7.39 12.14
N LEU A 356 5.85 -6.35 11.42
CA LEU A 356 4.48 -6.12 10.93
C LEU A 356 4.29 -6.62 9.49
N TYR A 357 5.28 -7.32 8.94
CA TYR A 357 5.19 -7.93 7.61
C TYR A 357 5.76 -9.34 7.62
N HIS A 358 5.20 -10.16 6.75
CA HIS A 358 5.63 -11.53 6.53
C HIS A 358 6.18 -11.68 5.11
N LYS A 359 7.37 -12.25 5.00
CA LYS A 359 7.95 -12.67 3.73
C LYS A 359 7.47 -14.08 3.42
N THR A 360 6.95 -14.29 2.22
CA THR A 360 6.50 -15.60 1.74
C THR A 360 6.75 -15.71 0.24
N VAL A 361 6.45 -16.85 -0.36
CA VAL A 361 6.52 -17.08 -1.79
C VAL A 361 5.13 -17.36 -2.33
N ILE A 362 4.65 -16.51 -3.22
CA ILE A 362 3.38 -16.68 -3.94
C ILE A 362 3.70 -16.82 -5.43
N HIS A 363 3.19 -17.88 -6.06
CA HIS A 363 3.43 -18.20 -7.47
C HIS A 363 4.93 -18.13 -7.88
N GLY A 364 5.80 -18.64 -7.01
CA GLY A 364 7.26 -18.67 -7.24
C GLY A 364 7.97 -17.32 -7.07
N ARG A 365 7.30 -16.29 -6.53
CA ARG A 365 7.87 -14.97 -6.29
C ARG A 365 7.88 -14.65 -4.80
N GLN A 366 9.03 -14.16 -4.31
CA GLN A 366 9.14 -13.56 -2.98
C GLN A 366 8.17 -12.39 -2.88
N THR A 367 7.30 -12.43 -1.89
CA THR A 367 6.19 -11.50 -1.67
C THR A 367 6.17 -11.07 -0.21
N LEU A 368 6.03 -9.77 0.01
CA LEU A 368 5.86 -9.19 1.33
C LEU A 368 4.37 -8.92 1.60
N LEU A 369 3.83 -9.44 2.69
CA LEU A 369 2.42 -9.28 3.10
C LEU A 369 2.33 -8.58 4.46
N PRO A 370 1.30 -7.75 4.71
CA PRO A 370 1.11 -7.12 6.01
C PRO A 370 0.66 -8.16 7.05
N SER A 371 1.01 -7.91 8.31
CA SER A 371 0.49 -8.69 9.44
C SER A 371 -0.98 -8.31 9.70
N PRO A 372 -1.91 -9.28 9.66
CA PRO A 372 -3.30 -9.09 10.05
C PRO A 372 -3.46 -9.20 11.56
N PHE A 373 -4.19 -8.27 12.17
CA PHE A 373 -4.56 -8.36 13.59
C PHE A 373 -6.00 -8.84 13.72
N THR A 374 -6.18 -10.13 13.99
CA THR A 374 -7.49 -10.80 13.89
C THR A 374 -8.07 -11.07 15.25
N TYR A 375 -9.36 -10.79 15.43
CA TYR A 375 -10.13 -11.01 16.64
C TYR A 375 -11.45 -11.69 16.32
N ILE A 376 -11.96 -12.50 17.24
CA ILE A 376 -13.29 -13.09 17.16
C ILE A 376 -14.23 -12.30 18.07
N LEU A 377 -15.42 -12.02 17.56
CA LEU A 377 -16.49 -11.42 18.32
C LEU A 377 -17.60 -12.44 18.52
N GLU A 378 -17.96 -12.68 19.76
CA GLU A 378 -19.02 -13.62 20.11
C GLU A 378 -20.11 -12.94 20.93
N GLY A 379 -21.35 -13.07 20.49
CA GLY A 379 -22.48 -12.49 21.18
C GLY A 379 -23.80 -13.02 20.62
N GLN A 380 -24.76 -13.25 21.52
CA GLN A 380 -26.10 -13.72 21.18
C GLN A 380 -26.14 -14.96 20.27
N GLY A 381 -25.23 -15.91 20.49
CA GLY A 381 -25.16 -17.16 19.72
C GLY A 381 -24.62 -17.00 18.29
N LYS A 382 -24.07 -15.83 17.95
CA LYS A 382 -23.38 -15.56 16.69
C LYS A 382 -21.91 -15.27 16.95
N SER A 383 -21.05 -15.71 16.02
CA SER A 383 -19.62 -15.40 16.02
C SER A 383 -19.20 -14.84 14.67
N GLN A 384 -18.26 -13.89 14.67
CA GLN A 384 -17.69 -13.29 13.46
C GLN A 384 -16.21 -12.92 13.69
N SER A 385 -15.45 -12.83 12.61
CA SER A 385 -14.04 -12.45 12.64
C SER A 385 -13.84 -11.01 12.14
N ILE A 386 -13.02 -10.25 12.84
CA ILE A 386 -12.56 -8.92 12.42
C ILE A 386 -11.05 -8.90 12.35
N THR A 387 -10.53 -8.39 11.24
CA THR A 387 -9.10 -8.20 11.03
C THR A 387 -8.77 -6.73 10.79
N PHE A 388 -7.83 -6.20 11.58
CA PHE A 388 -7.25 -4.87 11.38
C PHE A 388 -5.92 -4.96 10.63
N TYR A 389 -5.67 -3.98 9.77
CA TYR A 389 -4.39 -3.76 9.12
C TYR A 389 -3.82 -2.39 9.50
N ASP A 390 -2.56 -2.36 9.96
CA ASP A 390 -1.76 -1.15 10.18
C ASP A 390 -0.50 -1.22 9.32
N ASN A 391 -0.44 -0.36 8.30
CA ASN A 391 0.69 -0.26 7.39
C ASN A 391 1.49 1.02 7.64
N ALA A 392 2.77 1.00 7.28
CA ALA A 392 3.59 2.20 7.32
C ALA A 392 2.97 3.28 6.41
N GLY A 393 3.03 4.54 6.84
CA GLY A 393 2.40 5.64 6.09
C GLY A 393 3.00 5.82 4.69
N GLU A 394 4.26 5.42 4.54
CA GLU A 394 5.06 5.45 3.33
C GLU A 394 4.55 4.46 2.27
N GLN A 395 3.89 3.37 2.67
CA GLN A 395 3.38 2.35 1.73
C GLN A 395 2.20 2.87 0.91
N TYR A 396 1.57 3.95 1.38
CA TYR A 396 0.51 4.64 0.67
C TYR A 396 1.05 5.71 -0.30
N GLN A 397 2.37 5.84 -0.47
CA GLN A 397 2.95 6.75 -1.47
C GLN A 397 3.01 6.06 -2.85
N PRO A 398 2.94 6.84 -3.95
CA PRO A 398 3.03 6.30 -5.30
C PRO A 398 4.31 5.48 -5.53
N GLY A 399 4.19 4.33 -6.19
CA GLY A 399 5.32 3.47 -6.57
C GLY A 399 5.79 2.47 -5.50
N MET A 400 5.27 2.55 -4.27
CA MET A 400 5.69 1.69 -3.15
C MET A 400 4.99 0.31 -3.11
N ASP A 401 3.84 0.17 -3.79
CA ASP A 401 3.10 -1.09 -3.95
C ASP A 401 3.28 -1.67 -5.36
N GLY A 402 3.36 -2.99 -5.43
CA GLY A 402 3.42 -3.74 -6.67
C GLY A 402 3.13 -5.21 -6.46
N ILE A 403 3.15 -6.00 -7.53
CA ILE A 403 2.81 -7.45 -7.47
C ILE A 403 3.70 -8.22 -6.48
N ALA A 404 4.96 -7.83 -6.31
CA ALA A 404 5.89 -8.44 -5.35
C ALA A 404 5.80 -7.85 -3.92
N ASN A 405 5.08 -6.74 -3.76
CA ASN A 405 4.91 -6.04 -2.48
C ASN A 405 3.46 -5.52 -2.38
N PRO A 406 2.45 -6.41 -2.32
CA PRO A 406 1.03 -6.05 -2.32
C PRO A 406 0.57 -5.58 -0.93
N VAL A 407 1.40 -4.81 -0.24
CA VAL A 407 1.25 -4.56 1.19
C VAL A 407 -0.02 -3.79 1.49
N THR A 408 -0.51 -2.97 0.57
CA THR A 408 -1.78 -2.24 0.76
C THR A 408 -2.97 -2.86 0.01
N HIS A 409 -2.82 -4.06 -0.57
CA HIS A 409 -3.94 -4.70 -1.28
C HIS A 409 -5.13 -5.00 -0.35
N HIS A 410 -4.94 -5.09 0.98
CA HIS A 410 -6.05 -5.15 1.94
C HIS A 410 -7.04 -3.99 1.78
N LEU A 411 -6.61 -2.81 1.28
CA LEU A 411 -7.49 -1.67 1.03
C LEU A 411 -8.62 -2.02 0.07
N ALA A 412 -8.35 -2.84 -0.94
CA ALA A 412 -9.35 -3.29 -1.92
C ALA A 412 -10.33 -4.31 -1.33
N HIS A 413 -9.94 -5.02 -0.28
CA HIS A 413 -10.77 -6.02 0.40
C HIS A 413 -11.39 -5.49 1.70
N ALA A 414 -11.18 -4.21 2.02
CA ALA A 414 -11.67 -3.61 3.24
C ALA A 414 -13.19 -3.42 3.23
N HIS A 415 -13.80 -3.74 4.37
CA HIS A 415 -15.21 -3.45 4.68
C HIS A 415 -15.37 -2.08 5.37
N LEU A 416 -14.28 -1.55 5.94
CA LEU A 416 -14.20 -0.21 6.51
C LEU A 416 -12.80 0.38 6.28
N TRP A 417 -12.78 1.63 5.84
CA TRP A 417 -11.57 2.45 5.81
C TRP A 417 -11.55 3.41 7.00
N CYS A 418 -10.50 3.35 7.81
CA CYS A 418 -10.25 4.28 8.90
C CYS A 418 -9.11 5.23 8.50
N PHE A 419 -9.47 6.42 8.01
CA PHE A 419 -8.49 7.45 7.64
C PHE A 419 -8.13 8.30 8.85
N LEU A 420 -6.90 8.18 9.34
CA LEU A 420 -6.42 8.98 10.46
C LEU A 420 -5.77 10.27 9.95
N PHE A 421 -6.55 11.36 9.99
CA PHE A 421 -6.10 12.71 9.67
C PHE A 421 -5.34 13.31 10.85
N ASP A 422 -4.16 13.87 10.59
CA ASP A 422 -3.32 14.53 11.58
C ASP A 422 -3.36 16.06 11.39
N PRO A 423 -4.06 16.81 12.27
CA PRO A 423 -4.14 18.27 12.19
C PRO A 423 -2.77 18.95 12.33
N SER A 424 -1.83 18.35 13.06
CA SER A 424 -0.48 18.91 13.24
C SER A 424 0.36 18.89 11.98
N LYS A 425 -0.12 18.21 10.93
CA LYS A 425 0.52 18.09 9.62
C LYS A 425 -0.15 18.89 8.51
N ASP A 426 -1.35 19.40 8.76
CA ASP A 426 -2.06 20.23 7.81
C ASP A 426 -1.63 21.69 7.95
N LYS A 427 -1.44 22.37 6.81
CA LYS A 427 -0.94 23.76 6.80
C LYS A 427 -1.92 24.71 7.49
N THR A 428 -3.20 24.61 7.17
CA THR A 428 -4.21 25.54 7.66
C THR A 428 -4.48 25.31 9.15
N PHE A 429 -4.53 24.06 9.59
CA PHE A 429 -4.62 23.74 11.02
C PHE A 429 -3.40 24.23 11.80
N ARG A 430 -2.18 24.04 11.29
CA ARG A 430 -0.99 24.58 11.97
C ARG A 430 -1.02 26.08 12.08
N GLU A 431 -1.52 26.78 11.05
CA GLU A 431 -1.69 28.24 11.09
C GLU A 431 -2.70 28.67 12.16
N MET A 432 -3.84 27.97 12.25
CA MET A 432 -4.83 28.17 13.32
C MET A 432 -4.24 27.91 14.71
N LEU A 433 -3.42 26.86 14.85
CA LEU A 433 -2.88 26.41 16.14
C LEU A 433 -1.54 27.06 16.52
N LYS A 434 -1.04 28.05 15.76
CA LYS A 434 0.27 28.70 15.97
C LYS A 434 0.52 29.14 17.42
N ARG A 435 -0.54 29.48 18.16
CA ARG A 435 -0.47 29.99 19.54
C ARG A 435 -0.59 28.92 20.63
N SER A 436 -0.93 27.68 20.28
CA SER A 436 -1.22 26.61 21.26
C SER A 436 0.01 26.16 22.09
N GLY A 437 1.23 26.48 21.65
CA GLY A 437 2.47 26.09 22.33
C GLY A 437 2.79 24.59 22.30
N ASP A 438 1.94 23.79 21.67
CA ASP A 438 1.99 22.33 21.68
C ASP A 438 3.30 21.80 21.05
N PRO A 439 4.01 20.88 21.72
CA PRO A 439 5.28 20.36 21.24
C PRO A 439 5.19 19.63 19.88
N GLN A 440 4.01 19.13 19.51
CA GLN A 440 3.78 18.47 18.21
C GLN A 440 3.88 19.46 17.03
N LEU A 441 3.60 20.75 17.26
CA LEU A 441 3.70 21.79 16.24
C LEU A 441 5.12 22.31 16.05
N ARG A 442 6.04 22.06 16.99
CA ARG A 442 7.43 22.54 16.92
C ARG A 442 8.27 21.80 15.89
N ARG A 443 7.80 20.66 15.40
CA ARG A 443 8.46 19.88 14.34
C ARG A 443 8.32 20.57 13.00
N SER A 444 9.31 20.36 12.13
CA SER A 444 9.31 20.85 10.75
C SER A 444 8.02 20.45 10.04
N PHE A 445 7.53 21.35 9.18
CA PHE A 445 6.35 21.07 8.37
C PHE A 445 6.58 19.79 7.54
N PRO A 446 5.65 18.81 7.59
CA PRO A 446 5.80 17.59 6.82
C PRO A 446 5.86 17.89 5.33
N LYS A 447 6.61 17.10 4.57
CA LYS A 447 6.61 17.17 3.10
C LYS A 447 5.40 16.43 2.49
N GLU A 448 4.68 15.65 3.29
CA GLU A 448 3.65 14.73 2.84
C GLU A 448 2.28 15.40 2.81
N ASP A 449 1.61 15.26 1.66
CA ASP A 449 0.24 15.73 1.49
C ASP A 449 -0.75 14.62 1.88
N GLN A 450 -1.54 14.87 2.93
CA GLN A 450 -2.55 13.92 3.42
C GLN A 450 -3.68 13.73 2.40
N GLU A 451 -3.90 14.72 1.53
CA GLU A 451 -4.88 14.65 0.45
C GLU A 451 -4.49 13.68 -0.66
N LEU A 452 -3.18 13.59 -0.93
CA LEU A 452 -2.65 12.67 -1.93
C LEU A 452 -2.91 11.22 -1.54
N LEU A 453 -2.88 10.90 -0.24
CA LEU A 453 -3.15 9.55 0.27
C LEU A 453 -4.56 9.07 -0.08
N LEU A 454 -5.57 9.95 0.01
CA LEU A 454 -6.95 9.61 -0.36
C LEU A 454 -7.08 9.38 -1.87
N SER A 455 -6.35 10.17 -2.66
CA SER A 455 -6.37 10.05 -4.13
C SER A 455 -5.70 8.75 -4.57
N GLU A 456 -4.58 8.40 -3.93
CA GLU A 456 -3.87 7.14 -4.15
C GLU A 456 -4.72 5.95 -3.72
N LEU A 457 -5.39 6.00 -2.56
CA LEU A 457 -6.35 4.98 -2.13
C LEU A 457 -7.38 4.70 -3.23
N LYS A 458 -8.02 5.76 -3.76
CA LYS A 458 -9.04 5.63 -4.81
C LYS A 458 -8.46 5.01 -6.07
N SER A 459 -7.35 5.52 -6.56
CA SER A 459 -6.68 5.01 -7.77
C SER A 459 -6.33 3.52 -7.63
N ARG A 460 -5.77 3.15 -6.48
CA ARG A 460 -5.29 1.81 -6.18
C ARG A 460 -6.41 0.79 -6.09
N VAL A 461 -7.47 1.09 -5.32
CA VAL A 461 -8.62 0.20 -5.18
C VAL A 461 -9.32 0.00 -6.52
N ARG A 462 -9.47 1.06 -7.32
CA ARG A 462 -10.11 0.97 -8.64
C ARG A 462 -9.28 0.17 -9.62
N THR A 463 -7.96 0.34 -9.61
CA THR A 463 -7.03 -0.46 -10.42
C THR A 463 -7.11 -1.94 -10.06
N LEU A 464 -7.08 -2.28 -8.77
CA LEU A 464 -7.13 -3.67 -8.30
C LEU A 464 -8.45 -4.37 -8.63
N HIS A 465 -9.57 -3.64 -8.61
CA HIS A 465 -10.88 -4.17 -8.97
C HIS A 465 -11.23 -4.04 -10.46
N GLY A 466 -10.36 -3.44 -11.28
CA GLY A 466 -10.64 -3.18 -12.69
C GLY A 466 -11.83 -2.24 -12.92
N LEU A 467 -12.07 -1.29 -12.00
CA LEU A 467 -13.17 -0.33 -12.07
C LEU A 467 -12.79 0.89 -12.94
N SER A 468 -13.80 1.53 -13.54
CA SER A 468 -13.67 2.83 -14.23
C SER A 468 -12.90 3.83 -13.34
N PRO A 469 -12.06 4.76 -13.82
CA PRO A 469 -11.39 5.76 -12.96
C PRO A 469 -12.35 6.73 -12.25
N ILE A 470 -13.59 6.86 -12.73
CA ILE A 470 -14.60 7.83 -12.28
C ILE A 470 -15.59 7.17 -11.32
N GLY A 471 -16.17 7.93 -10.39
CA GLY A 471 -17.18 7.46 -9.45
C GLY A 471 -16.63 7.23 -8.04
N LYS A 472 -17.54 7.00 -7.08
CA LYS A 472 -17.21 6.70 -5.68
C LYS A 472 -17.04 5.19 -5.47
N LEU A 473 -16.57 4.81 -4.29
CA LEU A 473 -16.42 3.43 -3.86
C LEU A 473 -17.42 3.15 -2.72
N ASN A 474 -18.01 1.95 -2.72
CA ASN A 474 -19.07 1.57 -1.78
C ASN A 474 -18.54 1.30 -0.36
N THR A 475 -17.23 1.09 -0.21
CA THR A 475 -16.60 0.90 1.10
C THR A 475 -16.75 2.17 1.95
N PRO A 476 -17.40 2.12 3.12
CA PRO A 476 -17.57 3.28 3.99
C PRO A 476 -16.22 3.75 4.55
N MET A 477 -16.12 5.04 4.81
CA MET A 477 -14.96 5.68 5.41
C MET A 477 -15.29 6.31 6.75
N ALA A 478 -14.59 5.89 7.79
CA ALA A 478 -14.46 6.64 9.04
C ALA A 478 -13.30 7.64 8.88
N PHE A 479 -13.63 8.92 8.75
CA PHE A 479 -12.65 10.00 8.72
C PHE A 479 -12.36 10.44 10.15
N ILE A 480 -11.19 10.12 10.67
CA ILE A 480 -10.84 10.32 12.09
C ILE A 480 -9.86 11.48 12.21
N ILE A 481 -10.31 12.59 12.77
CA ILE A 481 -9.48 13.72 13.18
C ILE A 481 -8.74 13.32 14.46
N GLY A 482 -7.49 12.89 14.30
CA GLY A 482 -6.63 12.50 15.41
C GLY A 482 -6.15 13.69 16.22
N LYS A 483 -5.52 13.40 17.37
CA LYS A 483 -4.90 14.41 18.26
C LYS A 483 -5.88 15.51 18.67
N MET A 484 -7.13 15.13 18.93
CA MET A 484 -8.19 16.04 19.37
C MET A 484 -7.79 16.85 20.61
N ASP A 485 -6.88 16.35 21.44
CA ASP A 485 -6.31 17.05 22.59
C ASP A 485 -5.62 18.38 22.22
N MET A 486 -5.08 18.51 21.01
CA MET A 486 -4.53 19.76 20.46
C MET A 486 -5.61 20.74 20.00
N LEU A 487 -6.82 20.25 19.77
CA LEU A 487 -7.92 20.97 19.13
C LEU A 487 -9.02 21.39 20.12
N LYS A 488 -8.76 21.33 21.44
CA LYS A 488 -9.79 21.62 22.46
C LYS A 488 -10.46 22.99 22.31
N GLU A 489 -9.74 23.99 21.81
CA GLU A 489 -10.27 25.35 21.58
C GLU A 489 -10.96 25.50 20.21
N TRP A 490 -10.83 24.51 19.32
CA TRP A 490 -11.50 24.54 18.04
C TRP A 490 -12.99 24.24 18.24
N ASP A 491 -13.84 25.20 17.87
CA ASP A 491 -15.28 25.22 18.14
C ASP A 491 -16.03 23.89 17.84
N PRO A 492 -15.79 23.19 16.72
CA PRO A 492 -16.39 21.87 16.48
C PRO A 492 -16.02 20.83 17.54
N VAL A 493 -14.77 20.82 18.03
CA VAL A 493 -14.30 19.85 19.04
C VAL A 493 -14.81 20.20 20.43
N SER A 494 -14.87 21.48 20.78
CA SER A 494 -15.34 21.92 22.12
C SER A 494 -16.83 21.65 22.36
N ARG A 495 -17.60 21.48 21.30
CA ARG A 495 -19.05 21.23 21.34
C ARG A 495 -19.46 19.77 21.08
N LEU A 496 -18.49 18.85 20.91
CA LEU A 496 -18.79 17.44 20.73
C LEU A 496 -19.54 16.89 21.95
N LYS A 497 -20.65 16.21 21.67
CA LYS A 497 -21.40 15.47 22.67
C LYS A 497 -20.81 14.08 22.82
N ASP A 498 -20.87 13.50 24.00
CA ASP A 498 -20.57 12.08 24.18
C ASP A 498 -21.65 11.25 23.48
N PRO A 499 -21.31 10.44 22.46
CA PRO A 499 -22.30 9.61 21.77
C PRO A 499 -22.77 8.42 22.61
N TRP A 500 -22.15 8.17 23.76
CA TRP A 500 -22.55 7.12 24.69
C TRP A 500 -23.62 7.63 25.65
N ILE A 501 -24.82 7.04 25.59
CA ILE A 501 -25.86 7.22 26.61
C ILE A 501 -26.05 5.88 27.32
N GLY A 502 -25.52 5.80 28.54
CA GLY A 502 -25.40 4.52 29.25
C GLY A 502 -24.57 3.54 28.43
N ASN A 503 -25.16 2.40 28.10
CA ASN A 503 -24.52 1.33 27.34
C ASN A 503 -24.84 1.38 25.83
N CYS A 504 -25.52 2.43 25.37
CA CYS A 504 -25.97 2.54 23.99
C CYS A 504 -25.19 3.64 23.25
N LEU A 505 -24.72 3.31 22.04
CA LEU A 505 -24.18 4.29 21.11
C LEU A 505 -25.33 4.93 20.33
N LYS A 506 -25.57 6.23 20.54
CA LYS A 506 -26.66 6.96 19.88
C LYS A 506 -26.28 7.42 18.48
N ALA A 507 -26.95 6.87 17.47
CA ALA A 507 -26.69 7.17 16.07
C ALA A 507 -26.93 8.66 15.75
N GLU A 508 -27.92 9.28 16.37
CA GLU A 508 -28.27 10.70 16.18
C GLU A 508 -27.12 11.60 16.64
N ILE A 509 -26.50 11.29 17.79
CA ILE A 509 -25.39 12.07 18.32
C ILE A 509 -24.13 11.88 17.46
N VAL A 510 -23.89 10.65 16.97
CA VAL A 510 -22.80 10.38 16.03
C VAL A 510 -22.97 11.21 14.75
N GLU A 511 -24.17 11.27 14.20
CA GLU A 511 -24.48 12.06 12.99
C GLU A 511 -24.34 13.56 13.24
N GLU A 512 -24.89 14.08 14.34
CA GLU A 512 -24.75 15.50 14.74
C GLU A 512 -23.27 15.90 14.89
N ASN A 513 -22.49 15.10 15.61
CA ASN A 513 -21.06 15.32 15.79
C ASN A 513 -20.31 15.25 14.44
N SER A 514 -20.64 14.27 13.60
CA SER A 514 -20.03 14.10 12.28
C SER A 514 -20.28 15.32 11.39
N GLN A 515 -21.53 15.80 11.33
CA GLN A 515 -21.87 16.99 10.55
C GLN A 515 -21.13 18.24 11.07
N MET A 516 -21.04 18.41 12.38
CA MET A 516 -20.31 19.53 12.99
C MET A 516 -18.82 19.51 12.64
N LEU A 517 -18.19 18.34 12.73
CA LEU A 517 -16.78 18.16 12.38
C LEU A 517 -16.54 18.36 10.88
N ARG A 518 -17.44 17.84 10.03
CA ARG A 518 -17.41 18.02 8.58
C ARG A 518 -17.48 19.50 8.20
N GLU A 519 -18.45 20.24 8.74
CA GLU A 519 -18.62 21.68 8.49
C GLU A 519 -17.42 22.50 8.99
N GLY A 520 -16.89 22.13 10.15
CA GLY A 520 -15.67 22.69 10.69
C GLY A 520 -14.47 22.49 9.77
N LEU A 521 -14.24 21.25 9.33
CA LEU A 521 -13.18 20.91 8.39
C LEU A 521 -13.39 21.62 7.06
N TRP A 522 -14.62 21.72 6.55
CA TRP A 522 -14.90 22.42 5.30
C TRP A 522 -14.47 23.88 5.32
N LYS A 523 -14.61 24.56 6.48
CA LYS A 523 -14.18 25.97 6.64
C LYS A 523 -12.66 26.14 6.66
N ILE A 524 -11.91 25.14 7.12
CA ILE A 524 -10.46 25.25 7.36
C ILE A 524 -9.65 24.53 6.27
N ALA A 525 -10.06 23.33 5.91
CA ALA A 525 -9.42 22.45 4.93
C ALA A 525 -10.50 21.83 4.01
N PRO A 526 -11.14 22.60 3.12
CA PRO A 526 -12.22 22.09 2.26
C PRO A 526 -11.75 20.98 1.31
N THR A 527 -10.49 21.03 0.88
CA THR A 527 -9.89 20.09 -0.06
C THR A 527 -9.81 18.66 0.49
N ILE A 528 -9.44 18.47 1.76
CA ILE A 528 -9.39 17.12 2.36
C ILE A 528 -10.79 16.51 2.50
N VAL A 529 -11.80 17.33 2.83
CA VAL A 529 -13.21 16.90 2.90
C VAL A 529 -13.70 16.50 1.52
N SER A 530 -13.51 17.38 0.53
CA SER A 530 -13.92 17.12 -0.86
C SER A 530 -13.28 15.84 -1.40
N ARG A 531 -12.01 15.59 -1.11
CA ARG A 531 -11.36 14.35 -1.55
C ARG A 531 -11.93 13.12 -0.86
N ALA A 532 -12.09 13.14 0.47
CA ALA A 532 -12.66 12.00 1.20
C ALA A 532 -14.04 11.61 0.64
N GLU A 533 -14.91 12.59 0.42
CA GLU A 533 -16.25 12.39 -0.11
C GLU A 533 -16.27 12.03 -1.61
N ALA A 534 -15.21 12.33 -2.35
CA ALA A 534 -15.03 11.86 -3.72
C ALA A 534 -14.50 10.42 -3.81
N VAL A 535 -13.91 9.89 -2.73
CA VAL A 535 -13.45 8.50 -2.64
C VAL A 535 -14.59 7.56 -2.28
N SER A 536 -15.30 7.83 -1.19
CA SER A 536 -16.30 6.92 -0.62
C SER A 536 -17.71 7.48 -0.72
N GLU A 537 -18.69 6.60 -0.95
CA GLU A 537 -20.11 6.95 -0.92
C GLU A 537 -20.59 7.40 0.46
N LYS A 538 -20.02 6.84 1.53
CA LYS A 538 -20.39 7.13 2.91
C LYS A 538 -19.16 7.50 3.73
N VAL A 539 -19.04 8.78 4.05
CA VAL A 539 -18.00 9.30 4.95
C VAL A 539 -18.65 9.79 6.24
N VAL A 540 -18.17 9.29 7.38
CA VAL A 540 -18.57 9.78 8.71
C VAL A 540 -17.35 10.32 9.43
N TYR A 541 -17.48 11.52 9.98
CA TYR A 541 -16.39 12.26 10.59
C TYR A 541 -16.40 12.04 12.10
N PHE A 542 -15.24 11.68 12.63
CA PHE A 542 -15.00 11.45 14.05
C PHE A 542 -13.83 12.30 14.51
N ALA A 543 -13.79 12.61 15.80
CA ALA A 543 -12.61 13.16 16.44
C ALA A 543 -12.19 12.22 17.57
N SER A 544 -10.88 11.99 17.68
CA SER A 544 -10.35 11.13 18.74
C SER A 544 -9.03 11.65 19.27
N THR A 545 -8.76 11.37 20.54
CA THR A 545 -7.42 11.47 21.10
C THR A 545 -7.01 10.13 21.67
N THR A 546 -5.88 9.62 21.18
CA THR A 546 -5.32 8.35 21.61
C THR A 546 -4.77 8.42 23.03
N PHE A 547 -4.24 9.59 23.43
CA PHE A 547 -3.59 9.77 24.74
C PHE A 547 -4.45 10.54 25.73
N GLY A 548 -5.39 11.37 25.28
CA GLY A 548 -6.09 12.32 26.14
C GLY A 548 -5.28 13.57 26.51
N HIS A 549 -4.01 13.63 26.09
CA HIS A 549 -3.07 14.69 26.43
C HIS A 549 -1.97 14.83 25.36
N SER A 550 -1.38 16.02 25.28
CA SER A 550 -0.23 16.28 24.41
C SER A 550 1.00 15.49 24.88
N PRO A 551 1.75 14.83 23.97
CA PRO A 551 2.94 14.04 24.32
C PRO A 551 4.09 14.94 24.81
N ARG A 552 5.04 14.34 25.54
CA ARG A 552 6.26 15.03 25.98
C ARG A 552 7.40 14.82 24.99
N VAL A 553 8.27 15.83 24.91
CA VAL A 553 9.54 15.74 24.18
C VAL A 553 10.55 15.02 25.07
N LEU A 554 11.06 13.88 24.61
CA LEU A 554 12.15 13.15 25.24
C LEU A 554 13.49 13.89 25.03
N LYS A 555 14.53 13.50 25.77
CA LYS A 555 15.86 14.13 25.69
C LYS A 555 16.47 14.14 24.28
N ASP A 556 16.10 13.16 23.46
CA ASP A 556 16.55 13.01 22.07
C ASP A 556 15.61 13.66 21.03
N GLY A 557 14.61 14.43 21.46
CA GLY A 557 13.66 15.11 20.58
C GLY A 557 12.49 14.25 20.09
N ARG A 558 12.44 12.96 20.46
CA ARG A 558 11.26 12.12 20.17
C ARG A 558 10.06 12.55 21.01
N LEU A 559 8.87 12.32 20.50
CA LEU A 559 7.61 12.57 21.22
C LEU A 559 7.10 11.25 21.75
N SER A 560 6.70 11.23 23.01
CA SER A 560 6.17 10.05 23.66
C SER A 560 5.05 10.41 24.64
N PRO A 561 4.00 9.58 24.78
CA PRO A 561 2.98 9.80 25.80
C PRO A 561 3.53 9.62 27.20
N LEU A 562 2.79 10.14 28.18
CA LEU A 562 2.97 9.78 29.59
C LEU A 562 2.03 8.62 29.93
N PRO A 563 2.53 7.41 30.22
CA PRO A 563 1.70 6.23 30.47
C PRO A 563 0.59 6.45 31.49
N SER A 564 0.92 7.04 32.64
CA SER A 564 -0.03 7.28 33.74
C SER A 564 -1.12 8.31 33.44
N PHE A 565 -1.01 9.03 32.32
CA PHE A 565 -1.97 10.04 31.88
C PHE A 565 -2.75 9.62 30.63
N ILE A 566 -2.55 8.40 30.12
CA ILE A 566 -3.28 7.91 28.96
C ILE A 566 -4.77 7.78 29.33
N LYS A 567 -5.58 8.68 28.75
CA LYS A 567 -7.03 8.74 28.90
C LYS A 567 -7.65 8.95 27.51
N PRO A 568 -7.79 7.87 26.72
CA PRO A 568 -8.29 7.97 25.36
C PRO A 568 -9.73 8.52 25.34
N ILE A 569 -10.07 9.26 24.28
CA ILE A 569 -11.44 9.75 24.05
C ILE A 569 -11.80 9.48 22.60
N GLY A 570 -12.95 8.83 22.38
CA GLY A 570 -13.56 8.64 21.06
C GLY A 570 -12.81 7.68 20.13
N VAL A 571 -11.86 6.89 20.64
CA VAL A 571 -11.01 6.00 19.81
C VAL A 571 -11.83 4.82 19.28
N GLU A 572 -12.72 4.29 20.10
CA GLU A 572 -13.57 3.14 19.82
C GLU A 572 -14.81 3.49 18.98
N VAL A 573 -15.29 4.74 19.08
CA VAL A 573 -16.54 5.21 18.47
C VAL A 573 -16.64 4.90 16.97
N PRO A 574 -15.61 5.13 16.13
CA PRO A 574 -15.70 4.84 14.70
C PRO A 574 -15.95 3.35 14.40
N ILE A 575 -15.31 2.46 15.16
CA ILE A 575 -15.46 1.02 14.98
C ILE A 575 -16.83 0.57 15.49
N MET A 576 -17.26 1.07 16.65
CA MET A 576 -18.58 0.74 17.19
C MET A 576 -19.72 1.25 16.30
N TRP A 577 -19.60 2.46 15.74
CA TRP A 577 -20.56 2.97 14.76
C TRP A 577 -20.69 2.03 13.56
N TRP A 578 -19.56 1.62 12.97
CA TRP A 578 -19.59 0.75 11.81
C TRP A 578 -20.13 -0.65 12.15
N LEU A 579 -19.73 -1.23 13.28
CA LEU A 579 -20.23 -2.52 13.75
C LEU A 579 -21.73 -2.50 13.99
N SER A 580 -22.26 -1.41 14.51
CA SER A 580 -23.70 -1.23 14.74
C SER A 580 -24.52 -1.31 13.43
N CYS A 581 -23.88 -1.02 12.28
CA CYS A 581 -24.48 -1.09 10.95
C CYS A 581 -24.21 -2.42 10.25
N TRP A 582 -22.97 -2.92 10.31
CA TRP A 582 -22.51 -4.08 9.55
C TRP A 582 -22.76 -5.41 10.27
N SER A 583 -22.52 -5.45 11.58
CA SER A 583 -22.43 -6.70 12.32
C SER A 583 -23.78 -7.18 12.83
N ASP A 584 -24.09 -8.41 12.48
CA ASP A 584 -25.23 -9.16 13.01
C ASP A 584 -25.14 -9.47 14.51
N VAL A 585 -23.93 -9.48 15.09
CA VAL A 585 -23.70 -9.62 16.53
C VAL A 585 -24.18 -8.37 17.29
N PHE A 586 -24.06 -7.19 16.67
CA PHE A 586 -24.42 -5.90 17.28
C PHE A 586 -25.80 -5.37 16.87
N ARG A 587 -26.34 -5.76 15.71
CA ARG A 587 -27.62 -5.26 15.16
C ARG A 587 -28.84 -5.51 16.04
N SER A 588 -28.83 -6.54 16.88
CA SER A 588 -29.92 -6.87 17.80
C SER A 588 -30.04 -5.89 18.96
N PHE A 589 -28.96 -5.23 19.36
CA PHE A 589 -28.97 -4.23 20.43
C PHE A 589 -29.51 -2.87 19.95
N ASN A 590 -29.32 -2.54 18.67
CA ASN A 590 -29.93 -1.35 18.06
C ASN A 590 -31.44 -1.48 17.82
N ARG A 591 -32.02 -2.69 17.86
CA ARG A 591 -33.46 -2.92 17.69
C ARG A 591 -34.28 -2.77 18.97
N LEU A 592 -33.62 -2.68 20.13
CA LEU A 592 -34.32 -2.56 21.42
C LEU A 592 -34.96 -1.18 21.66
N GLU A 593 -34.83 -0.22 20.73
CA GLU A 593 -35.49 1.09 20.83
C GLU A 593 -36.79 1.22 20.01
N LYS A 594 -37.23 0.19 19.28
CA LYS A 594 -38.52 0.26 18.56
C LYS A 594 -39.73 -0.31 19.31
N HIS A 595 -39.56 -0.78 20.55
CA HIS A 595 -40.65 -1.40 21.34
C HIS A 595 -40.71 -0.96 22.81
N ALA A 596 -40.21 0.24 23.12
CA ALA A 596 -40.43 0.84 24.44
C ALA A 596 -41.10 2.22 24.28
N ASP A 597 -42.33 2.20 23.76
CA ASP A 597 -43.36 3.22 23.98
C ASP A 597 -44.56 2.56 24.67
#